data_AF-A0A2E4B682-F1
#
_entry.id   AF-A0A2E4B682-F1
#
_cell.length_a   1.000
_cell.length_b   1.000
_cell.length_c   1.000
_cell.angle_alpha   90.00
_cell.angle_beta   90.00
_cell.angle_gamma   90.00
#
_symmetry.space_group_name_H-M   'P 1'
#
loop_
_entity.id
_entity.type
_entity.pdbx_description
1 polymer ?
#
loop_
_entity_poly.entity_id
_entity_poly.type
_entity_poly.pdbx_seq_one_letter_code
_entity_poly.pdbx_strand_id
1 'polypeptide(L)'
;MPSMTVAGCMERFHVRRGHEKKTGGNAGLAKLAAEAFDGASADVDGRFQASFGLMTSVSGEYADGRLVVDVVQLKGDDLQTFLDEQGMEIAMESRRRWSTFLDDATGYNAKQRGDKAKEEAKNISGAKSTINMAHKTLELSTSLDAEARNAILERIDALQAVLDEGKSPTEGMIKKLKNLL
;
A
#
# COMPACT_ATOMS: atom_id res chain seq x y z
N MET A 1 -8.24 28.71 18.92
CA MET A 1 -8.37 28.12 17.57
C MET A 1 -7.08 27.37 17.25
N PRO A 2 -7.07 26.04 17.34
CA PRO A 2 -6.07 25.22 16.68
C PRO A 2 -6.72 24.51 15.48
N SER A 3 -6.32 24.89 14.27
CA SER A 3 -6.57 24.13 13.05
C SER A 3 -5.87 22.78 13.20
N MET A 4 -6.63 21.74 13.52
CA MET A 4 -6.15 20.37 13.50
C MET A 4 -6.20 19.88 12.05
N THR A 5 -5.17 20.20 11.27
CA THR A 5 -4.91 19.49 10.01
C THR A 5 -4.66 18.02 10.35
N VAL A 6 -5.63 17.18 10.00
CA VAL A 6 -5.62 15.74 10.25
C VAL A 6 -4.47 15.10 9.47
N ALA A 7 -3.70 14.26 10.17
CA ALA A 7 -2.65 13.43 9.61
C ALA A 7 -3.12 12.72 8.33
N GLY A 8 -2.42 12.97 7.23
CA GLY A 8 -2.61 12.24 5.99
C GLY A 8 -2.39 10.74 6.24
N CYS A 9 -3.40 9.93 5.88
CA CYS A 9 -3.25 8.50 5.91
C CYS A 9 -2.40 8.11 4.70
N MET A 10 -1.11 7.82 4.91
CA MET A 10 -0.24 7.28 3.86
C MET A 10 -0.70 5.87 3.46
N GLU A 11 -1.51 5.78 2.43
CA GLU A 11 -1.97 4.53 1.82
C GLU A 11 -0.95 4.05 0.78
N ARG A 12 -0.60 2.77 0.83
CA ARG A 12 0.34 2.15 -0.11
C ARG A 12 -0.42 1.16 -0.99
N PHE A 13 -0.44 1.42 -2.28
CA PHE A 13 -1.08 0.57 -3.28
C PHE A 13 -0.04 -0.19 -4.10
N HIS A 14 -0.29 -1.47 -4.33
CA HIS A 14 0.51 -2.27 -5.27
C HIS A 14 0.27 -1.81 -6.70
N VAL A 15 1.34 -1.69 -7.47
CA VAL A 15 1.27 -1.32 -8.89
C VAL A 15 1.61 -2.55 -9.72
N ARG A 16 0.89 -2.74 -10.82
CA ARG A 16 1.15 -3.85 -11.73
C ARG A 16 2.55 -3.70 -12.33
N ARG A 17 3.36 -4.76 -12.27
CA ARG A 17 4.75 -4.74 -12.75
C ARG A 17 4.81 -4.35 -14.23
N GLY A 18 5.53 -3.28 -14.56
CA GLY A 18 5.62 -2.71 -15.90
C GLY A 18 4.53 -1.70 -16.25
N HIS A 19 3.54 -1.50 -15.39
CA HIS A 19 2.51 -0.48 -15.55
C HIS A 19 3.08 0.92 -15.35
N GLU A 20 3.89 1.13 -14.32
CA GLU A 20 4.66 2.38 -14.11
C GLU A 20 5.42 2.84 -15.38
N LYS A 21 6.10 1.91 -16.06
CA LYS A 21 6.80 2.19 -17.33
C LYS A 21 5.86 2.51 -18.48
N LYS A 22 4.66 1.95 -18.49
CA LYS A 22 3.62 2.20 -19.49
C LYS A 22 2.94 3.55 -19.25
N THR A 23 2.72 3.93 -18.00
CA THR A 23 2.10 5.18 -17.61
C THR A 23 3.04 6.35 -17.84
N GLY A 24 4.36 6.15 -17.73
CA GLY A 24 5.37 7.20 -17.86
C GLY A 24 6.01 7.60 -16.52
N GLY A 25 6.03 6.67 -15.56
CA GLY A 25 6.52 6.88 -14.20
C GLY A 25 5.72 7.96 -13.49
N ASN A 26 6.41 8.77 -12.69
CA ASN A 26 5.82 9.86 -11.93
C ASN A 26 5.20 10.96 -12.81
N ALA A 27 5.78 11.24 -13.99
CA ALA A 27 5.22 12.22 -14.92
C ALA A 27 3.88 11.75 -15.51
N GLY A 28 3.78 10.46 -15.81
CA GLY A 28 2.54 9.82 -16.25
C GLY A 28 1.46 9.81 -15.18
N LEU A 29 1.85 9.49 -13.94
CA LEU A 29 0.98 9.49 -12.78
C LEU A 29 0.36 10.87 -12.53
N ALA A 30 1.19 11.92 -12.56
CA ALA A 30 0.71 13.27 -12.35
C ALA A 30 -0.21 13.75 -13.48
N LYS A 31 0.03 13.30 -14.72
CA LYS A 31 -0.87 13.57 -15.84
C LYS A 31 -2.23 12.88 -15.66
N LEU A 32 -2.25 11.60 -15.28
CA LEU A 32 -3.49 10.89 -14.95
C LEU A 32 -4.23 11.56 -13.79
N ALA A 33 -3.49 12.05 -12.79
CA ALA A 33 -4.07 12.78 -11.68
C ALA A 33 -4.69 14.09 -12.16
N ALA A 34 -4.04 14.81 -13.07
CA ALA A 34 -4.54 16.07 -13.63
C ALA A 34 -5.76 15.88 -14.54
N GLU A 35 -5.86 14.74 -15.21
CA GLU A 35 -7.05 14.36 -15.99
C GLU A 35 -8.20 13.89 -15.09
N ALA A 36 -7.90 13.24 -13.96
CA ALA A 36 -8.90 12.76 -13.02
C ALA A 36 -9.37 13.82 -12.01
N PHE A 37 -8.52 14.79 -11.68
CA PHE A 37 -8.79 15.88 -10.75
C PHE A 37 -8.46 17.20 -11.43
N ASP A 38 -9.50 18.03 -11.59
CA ASP A 38 -9.36 19.40 -12.08
C ASP A 38 -8.44 20.18 -11.11
N GLY A 39 -7.17 20.35 -11.49
CA GLY A 39 -6.15 21.01 -10.66
C GLY A 39 -5.07 20.12 -10.06
N ALA A 40 -4.89 18.85 -10.49
CA ALA A 40 -3.70 18.12 -10.05
C ALA A 40 -2.42 18.73 -10.65
N SER A 41 -1.43 18.95 -9.79
CA SER A 41 -0.11 19.43 -10.15
C SER A 41 0.94 18.35 -9.93
N ALA A 42 1.96 18.34 -10.76
CA ALA A 42 3.12 17.48 -10.59
C ALA A 42 4.21 18.29 -9.89
N ASP A 43 4.67 17.83 -8.73
CA ASP A 43 5.86 18.38 -8.09
C ASP A 43 7.13 17.85 -8.75
N VAL A 44 8.23 18.59 -8.62
CA VAL A 44 9.51 18.30 -9.30
C VAL A 44 10.13 16.97 -8.83
N ASP A 45 9.78 16.53 -7.62
CA ASP A 45 10.14 15.22 -7.07
C ASP A 45 9.36 14.05 -7.71
N GLY A 46 8.39 14.33 -8.58
CA GLY A 46 7.49 13.31 -9.13
C GLY A 46 6.36 12.90 -8.18
N ARG A 47 6.11 13.67 -7.14
CA ARG A 47 4.88 13.60 -6.35
C ARG A 47 3.76 14.31 -7.12
N PHE A 48 2.68 13.62 -7.43
CA PHE A 48 1.46 14.30 -7.89
C PHE A 48 0.73 14.85 -6.66
N GLN A 49 0.08 16.00 -6.82
CA GLN A 49 -0.74 16.62 -5.79
C GLN A 49 -2.06 17.09 -6.41
N ALA A 50 -3.18 16.61 -5.91
CA ALA A 50 -4.53 16.94 -6.33
C ALA A 50 -5.33 17.47 -5.13
N SER A 51 -6.35 18.26 -5.38
CA SER A 51 -7.31 18.70 -4.35
C SER A 51 -8.68 18.71 -5.00
N PHE A 52 -9.66 18.01 -4.41
CA PHE A 52 -11.00 17.95 -5.00
C PHE A 52 -12.10 17.72 -3.96
N GLY A 53 -13.00 18.69 -3.87
CA GLY A 53 -14.16 18.68 -2.99
C GLY A 53 -13.77 18.49 -1.52
N LEU A 54 -14.15 17.34 -0.94
CA LEU A 54 -13.90 16.95 0.45
C LEU A 54 -12.41 16.78 0.80
N MET A 55 -11.59 16.47 -0.21
CA MET A 55 -10.17 16.18 -0.05
C MET A 55 -9.39 17.48 -0.26
N THR A 56 -8.93 18.06 0.84
CA THR A 56 -8.16 19.31 0.84
C THR A 56 -6.81 19.17 0.18
N SER A 57 -6.18 18.00 0.30
CA SER A 57 -4.96 17.69 -0.44
C SER A 57 -4.81 16.19 -0.57
N VAL A 58 -4.42 15.75 -1.76
CA VAL A 58 -4.13 14.36 -2.06
C VAL A 58 -2.79 14.36 -2.76
N SER A 59 -1.76 13.81 -2.15
CA SER A 59 -0.47 13.66 -2.79
C SER A 59 -0.15 12.19 -3.03
N GLY A 60 0.72 11.89 -3.99
CA GLY A 60 1.22 10.55 -4.14
C GLY A 60 2.37 10.42 -5.11
N GLU A 61 3.07 9.31 -5.05
CA GLU A 61 4.28 9.03 -5.83
C GLU A 61 4.41 7.55 -6.09
N TYR A 62 5.11 7.19 -7.18
CA TYR A 62 5.62 5.84 -7.30
C TYR A 62 6.94 5.69 -6.53
N ALA A 63 6.93 4.86 -5.51
CA ALA A 63 8.10 4.47 -4.73
C ALA A 63 8.21 2.95 -4.70
N ASP A 64 9.38 2.40 -5.06
CA ASP A 64 9.67 0.96 -4.98
C ASP A 64 8.69 0.05 -5.79
N GLY A 65 8.12 0.55 -6.89
CA GLY A 65 7.11 -0.19 -7.65
C GLY A 65 5.73 -0.23 -6.98
N ARG A 66 5.48 0.68 -6.03
CA ARG A 66 4.21 0.87 -5.33
C ARG A 66 3.79 2.32 -5.42
N LEU A 67 2.49 2.54 -5.47
CA LEU A 67 1.90 3.86 -5.46
C LEU A 67 1.64 4.23 -3.99
N VAL A 68 2.43 5.15 -3.46
CA VAL A 68 2.23 5.70 -2.11
C VAL A 68 1.38 6.95 -2.29
N VAL A 69 0.26 7.03 -1.61
CA VAL A 69 -0.62 8.19 -1.64
C VAL A 69 -0.92 8.66 -0.23
N ASP A 70 -0.89 9.97 -0.04
CA ASP A 70 -1.25 10.65 1.18
C ASP A 70 -2.52 11.44 0.93
N VAL A 71 -3.59 11.06 1.62
CA VAL A 71 -4.91 11.69 1.46
C VAL A 71 -5.24 12.50 2.72
N VAL A 72 -5.37 13.81 2.56
CA VAL A 72 -5.82 14.77 3.57
C VAL A 72 -7.27 15.14 3.28
N GLN A 73 -8.14 14.90 4.25
CA GLN A 73 -9.59 15.14 4.15
C GLN A 73 -10.01 16.13 5.23
N LEU A 74 -10.97 17.00 4.89
CA LEU A 74 -11.65 17.81 5.91
C LEU A 74 -12.41 16.89 6.87
N LYS A 75 -12.33 17.17 8.17
CA LYS A 75 -13.08 16.47 9.23
C LYS A 75 -13.64 17.49 10.21
N GLY A 76 -14.71 17.13 10.91
CA GLY A 76 -15.34 17.98 11.93
C GLY A 76 -16.37 18.96 11.35
N ASP A 77 -16.53 20.11 11.97
CA ASP A 77 -17.52 21.11 11.60
C ASP A 77 -17.38 21.59 10.14
N ASP A 78 -16.16 21.77 9.62
CA ASP A 78 -15.92 22.15 8.21
C ASP A 78 -16.43 21.08 7.23
N LEU A 79 -16.31 19.79 7.59
CA LEU A 79 -16.85 18.68 6.80
C LEU A 79 -18.39 18.69 6.83
N GLN A 80 -18.96 18.96 8.01
CA GLN A 80 -20.41 18.99 8.20
C GLN A 80 -21.03 20.15 7.38
N THR A 81 -20.46 21.34 7.44
CA THR A 81 -20.88 22.50 6.63
C THR A 81 -20.70 22.25 5.14
N PHE A 82 -19.59 21.63 4.72
CA PHE A 82 -19.36 21.29 3.32
C PHE A 82 -20.33 20.22 2.80
N LEU A 83 -20.66 19.21 3.61
CA LEU A 83 -21.66 18.18 3.28
C LEU A 83 -23.08 18.75 3.21
N ASP A 84 -23.40 19.72 4.06
CA ASP A 84 -24.68 20.43 4.05
C ASP A 84 -24.83 21.34 2.82
N GLU A 85 -23.75 22.03 2.39
CA GLU A 85 -23.77 22.94 1.24
C GLU A 85 -23.52 22.26 -0.13
N GLN A 86 -22.49 21.42 -0.24
CA GLN A 86 -22.02 20.84 -1.51
C GLN A 86 -22.45 19.38 -1.71
N GLY A 87 -23.13 18.81 -0.71
CA GLY A 87 -23.83 17.55 -0.84
C GLY A 87 -22.93 16.31 -0.81
N MET A 88 -23.53 15.22 -0.32
CA MET A 88 -22.97 13.88 -0.37
C MET A 88 -22.58 13.44 -1.80
N GLU A 89 -23.13 14.11 -2.83
CA GLU A 89 -22.84 13.89 -4.24
C GLU A 89 -21.40 14.27 -4.63
N ILE A 90 -20.90 15.45 -4.25
CA ILE A 90 -19.51 15.86 -4.52
C ILE A 90 -18.51 14.97 -3.77
N ALA A 91 -18.86 14.54 -2.55
CA ALA A 91 -18.05 13.59 -1.78
C ALA A 91 -17.99 12.21 -2.46
N MET A 92 -19.12 11.71 -2.97
CA MET A 92 -19.17 10.46 -3.73
C MET A 92 -18.46 10.55 -5.08
N GLU A 93 -18.61 11.68 -5.79
CA GLU A 93 -17.95 11.91 -7.09
C GLU A 93 -16.43 12.00 -6.93
N SER A 94 -15.94 12.71 -5.90
CA SER A 94 -14.52 12.77 -5.54
C SER A 94 -13.96 11.37 -5.29
N ARG A 95 -14.65 10.57 -4.48
CA ARG A 95 -14.24 9.19 -4.17
C ARG A 95 -14.28 8.28 -5.39
N ARG A 96 -15.24 8.48 -6.29
CA ARG A 96 -15.36 7.73 -7.54
C ARG A 96 -14.22 8.06 -8.51
N ARG A 97 -13.94 9.35 -8.74
CA ARG A 97 -12.80 9.82 -9.54
C ARG A 97 -11.47 9.32 -8.99
N TRP A 98 -11.30 9.37 -7.67
CA TRP A 98 -10.14 8.80 -6.98
C TRP A 98 -9.99 7.31 -7.21
N SER A 99 -11.08 6.55 -7.09
CA SER A 99 -11.02 5.12 -7.35
C SER A 99 -10.66 4.82 -8.80
N THR A 100 -11.21 5.55 -9.77
CA THR A 100 -10.86 5.40 -11.19
C THR A 100 -9.40 5.74 -11.44
N PHE A 101 -8.92 6.86 -10.89
CA PHE A 101 -7.51 7.24 -10.96
C PHE A 101 -6.59 6.16 -10.37
N LEU A 102 -6.90 5.62 -9.20
CA LEU A 102 -6.12 4.54 -8.60
C LEU A 102 -6.14 3.29 -9.47
N ASP A 103 -7.27 2.98 -10.11
CA ASP A 103 -7.38 1.82 -10.99
C ASP A 103 -6.53 2.00 -12.26
N ASP A 104 -6.50 3.20 -12.85
CA ASP A 104 -5.63 3.56 -13.99
C ASP A 104 -4.15 3.68 -13.60
N ALA A 105 -3.84 4.26 -12.45
CA ALA A 105 -2.48 4.44 -11.94
C ALA A 105 -1.85 3.13 -11.49
N THR A 106 -2.60 2.25 -10.82
CA THR A 106 -2.07 0.96 -10.34
C THR A 106 -2.20 -0.15 -11.38
N GLY A 107 -3.13 0.00 -12.33
CA GLY A 107 -3.50 -1.06 -13.26
C GLY A 107 -4.27 -2.21 -12.59
N TYR A 108 -4.75 -2.01 -11.37
CA TYR A 108 -5.56 -2.95 -10.59
C TYR A 108 -6.89 -2.32 -10.21
N ASN A 109 -7.99 -3.04 -10.44
CA ASN A 109 -9.31 -2.56 -10.03
C ASN A 109 -9.49 -2.60 -8.50
N ALA A 110 -10.48 -1.89 -7.98
CA ALA A 110 -10.82 -1.88 -6.54
C ALA A 110 -10.94 -3.29 -5.93
N LYS A 111 -11.46 -4.28 -6.68
CA LYS A 111 -11.57 -5.68 -6.23
C LYS A 111 -10.20 -6.35 -6.11
N GLN A 112 -9.31 -6.13 -7.07
CA GLN A 112 -7.94 -6.64 -7.06
C GLN A 112 -7.09 -5.99 -5.96
N ARG A 113 -7.29 -4.69 -5.68
CA ARG A 113 -6.65 -4.00 -4.54
C ARG A 113 -7.08 -4.63 -3.21
N GLY A 114 -8.38 -4.92 -3.05
CA GLY A 114 -8.89 -5.61 -1.87
C GLY A 114 -8.40 -7.06 -1.75
N ASP A 115 -8.36 -7.80 -2.86
CA ASP A 115 -7.88 -9.19 -2.90
C ASP A 115 -6.38 -9.28 -2.58
N LYS A 116 -5.58 -8.37 -3.16
CA LYS A 116 -4.15 -8.20 -2.83
C LYS A 116 -3.94 -7.88 -1.36
N ALA A 117 -4.63 -6.88 -0.80
CA ALA A 117 -4.47 -6.53 0.61
C ALA A 117 -4.81 -7.71 1.54
N LYS A 118 -5.83 -8.50 1.18
CA LYS A 118 -6.21 -9.71 1.90
C LYS A 118 -5.16 -10.82 1.78
N GLU A 119 -4.64 -11.06 0.58
CA GLU A 119 -3.54 -12.02 0.34
C GLU A 119 -2.25 -11.59 1.05
N GLU A 120 -1.93 -10.31 1.06
CA GLU A 120 -0.79 -9.76 1.80
C GLU A 120 -0.95 -9.98 3.31
N ALA A 121 -2.12 -9.67 3.88
CA ALA A 121 -2.41 -9.92 5.29
C ALA A 121 -2.33 -11.42 5.64
N LYS A 122 -2.84 -12.28 4.75
CA LYS A 122 -2.74 -13.74 4.90
C LYS A 122 -1.30 -14.23 4.82
N ASN A 123 -0.50 -13.71 3.90
CA ASN A 123 0.91 -14.06 3.79
C ASN A 123 1.73 -13.54 4.97
N ILE A 124 1.47 -12.33 5.44
CA ILE A 124 2.12 -11.76 6.63
C ILE A 124 1.84 -12.62 7.86
N SER A 125 0.57 -12.98 8.08
CA SER A 125 0.18 -13.84 9.21
C SER A 125 0.74 -15.27 9.07
N GLY A 126 0.71 -15.85 7.86
CA GLY A 126 1.30 -17.15 7.55
C GLY A 126 2.82 -17.17 7.76
N ALA A 127 3.52 -16.12 7.35
CA ALA A 127 4.96 -15.98 7.55
C ALA A 127 5.30 -15.89 9.04
N LYS A 128 4.62 -15.04 9.80
CA LYS A 128 4.81 -14.94 11.27
C LYS A 128 4.57 -16.28 11.96
N SER A 129 3.52 -17.00 11.58
CA SER A 129 3.22 -18.33 12.11
C SER A 129 4.32 -19.35 11.77
N THR A 130 4.79 -19.36 10.53
CA THR A 130 5.85 -20.29 10.07
C THR A 130 7.20 -19.96 10.72
N ILE A 131 7.55 -18.68 10.87
CA ILE A 131 8.74 -18.24 11.62
C ILE A 131 8.67 -18.75 13.06
N ASN A 132 7.52 -18.61 13.72
CA ASN A 132 7.36 -19.07 15.10
C ASN A 132 7.45 -20.60 15.21
N MET A 133 6.87 -21.35 14.26
CA MET A 133 7.08 -22.80 14.18
C MET A 133 8.56 -23.15 13.98
N ALA A 134 9.25 -22.41 13.12
CA ALA A 134 10.66 -22.66 12.84
C ALA A 134 11.54 -22.47 14.07
N HIS A 135 11.34 -21.41 14.84
CA HIS A 135 12.00 -21.23 16.12
C HIS A 135 11.71 -22.40 17.07
N LYS A 136 10.45 -22.83 17.17
CA LYS A 136 10.06 -23.98 18.00
C LYS A 136 10.72 -25.29 17.58
N THR A 137 10.81 -25.57 16.27
CA THR A 137 11.51 -26.74 15.74
C THR A 137 13.00 -26.67 16.11
N LEU A 138 13.64 -25.51 15.96
CA LEU A 138 15.04 -25.31 16.35
C LEU A 138 15.30 -25.45 17.87
N GLU A 139 14.31 -25.15 18.71
CA GLU A 139 14.38 -25.36 20.16
C GLU A 139 14.16 -26.83 20.56
N LEU A 140 13.19 -27.51 19.92
CA LEU A 140 12.80 -28.88 20.27
C LEU A 140 13.70 -29.94 19.67
N SER A 141 14.29 -29.67 18.50
CA SER A 141 15.12 -30.62 17.79
C SER A 141 16.59 -30.50 18.24
N THR A 142 16.97 -31.35 19.19
CA THR A 142 18.36 -31.49 19.68
C THR A 142 19.27 -32.26 18.74
N SER A 143 18.72 -32.83 17.66
CA SER A 143 19.42 -33.69 16.69
C SER A 143 19.39 -33.15 15.25
N LEU A 144 19.05 -31.86 15.04
CA LEU A 144 19.23 -31.22 13.73
C LEU A 144 20.70 -30.98 13.44
N ASP A 145 21.14 -31.35 12.23
CA ASP A 145 22.47 -31.00 11.73
C ASP A 145 22.65 -29.48 11.64
N ALA A 146 23.89 -29.02 11.84
CA ALA A 146 24.22 -27.59 11.82
C ALA A 146 23.85 -26.92 10.48
N GLU A 147 23.94 -27.64 9.35
CA GLU A 147 23.48 -27.15 8.05
C GLU A 147 21.97 -26.93 8.00
N ALA A 148 21.17 -27.87 8.50
CA ALA A 148 19.72 -27.73 8.52
C ALA A 148 19.29 -26.57 9.44
N ARG A 149 19.97 -26.42 10.58
CA ARG A 149 19.74 -25.32 11.52
C ARG A 149 20.04 -23.96 10.91
N ASN A 150 21.16 -23.82 10.20
CA ASN A 150 21.49 -22.59 9.47
C ASN A 150 20.51 -22.31 8.33
N ALA A 151 20.12 -23.32 7.54
CA ALA A 151 19.17 -23.14 6.44
C ALA A 151 17.78 -22.66 6.92
N ILE A 152 17.34 -23.09 8.10
CA ILE A 152 16.12 -22.62 8.74
C ILE A 152 16.30 -21.16 9.20
N LEU A 153 17.39 -20.83 9.89
CA LEU A 153 17.68 -19.47 10.39
C LEU A 153 17.79 -18.45 9.25
N GLU A 154 18.50 -18.75 8.16
CA GLU A 154 18.60 -17.86 6.99
C GLU A 154 17.23 -17.55 6.38
N ARG A 155 16.32 -18.54 6.37
CA ARG A 155 14.97 -18.36 5.81
C ARG A 155 14.03 -17.61 6.75
N ILE A 156 14.20 -17.78 8.06
CA ILE A 156 13.54 -16.94 9.05
C ILE A 156 13.96 -15.48 8.85
N ASP A 157 15.28 -15.24 8.76
CA ASP A 157 15.85 -13.90 8.61
C ASP A 157 15.36 -13.22 7.33
N ALA A 158 15.36 -13.94 6.20
CA ALA A 158 14.80 -13.45 4.94
C ALA A 158 13.31 -13.10 5.04
N LEU A 159 12.49 -13.88 5.76
CA LEU A 159 11.08 -13.57 5.97
C LEU A 159 10.90 -12.38 6.92
N GLN A 160 11.72 -12.27 7.96
CA GLN A 160 11.70 -11.15 8.90
C GLN A 160 12.12 -9.84 8.23
N ALA A 161 13.17 -9.84 7.41
CA ALA A 161 13.61 -8.66 6.66
C ALA A 161 12.50 -8.13 5.75
N VAL A 162 11.79 -9.01 5.04
CA VAL A 162 10.66 -8.62 4.18
C VAL A 162 9.51 -8.04 5.00
N LEU A 163 9.22 -8.63 6.16
CA LEU A 163 8.19 -8.12 7.07
C LEU A 163 8.58 -6.76 7.68
N ASP A 164 9.86 -6.55 8.00
CA ASP A 164 10.41 -5.32 8.57
C ASP A 164 10.40 -4.18 7.56
N GLU A 165 10.71 -4.46 6.29
CA GLU A 165 10.52 -3.53 5.17
C GLU A 165 9.04 -3.13 4.93
N GLY A 166 8.09 -3.71 5.68
CA GLY A 166 6.66 -3.52 5.47
C GLY A 166 6.17 -4.12 4.15
N LYS A 167 6.92 -5.08 3.59
CA LYS A 167 6.57 -5.80 2.36
C LYS A 167 5.87 -7.11 2.76
N SER A 168 4.91 -7.55 1.94
CA SER A 168 4.31 -8.86 2.13
C SER A 168 5.29 -9.97 1.71
N PRO A 169 5.64 -10.93 2.57
CA PRO A 169 6.37 -12.12 2.15
C PRO A 169 5.54 -12.90 1.13
N THR A 170 6.22 -13.59 0.21
CA THR A 170 5.53 -14.38 -0.81
C THR A 170 5.15 -15.75 -0.25
N GLU A 171 4.02 -16.32 -0.71
CA GLU A 171 3.62 -17.69 -0.33
C GLU A 171 4.73 -18.72 -0.60
N GLY A 172 5.53 -18.50 -1.65
CA GLY A 172 6.70 -19.33 -1.97
C GLY A 172 7.80 -19.31 -0.90
N MET A 173 8.08 -18.16 -0.28
CA MET A 173 9.04 -18.06 0.83
C MET A 173 8.52 -18.81 2.07
N ILE A 174 7.23 -18.68 2.35
CA ILE A 174 6.57 -19.35 3.49
C ILE A 174 6.59 -20.88 3.30
N LYS A 175 6.20 -21.37 2.11
CA LYS A 175 6.26 -22.80 1.77
C LYS A 175 7.67 -23.37 1.84
N LYS A 176 8.66 -22.60 1.40
CA LYS A 176 10.07 -22.96 1.46
C LYS A 176 10.54 -23.17 2.90
N LEU A 177 10.22 -22.26 3.82
CA LEU A 177 10.56 -22.45 5.24
C LEU A 177 9.80 -23.66 5.81
N LYS A 178 8.49 -23.75 5.57
CA LYS A 178 7.64 -24.85 6.06
C LYS A 178 8.11 -26.24 5.61
N ASN A 179 8.65 -26.38 4.40
CA ASN A 179 9.18 -27.67 3.91
C ASN A 179 10.48 -28.12 4.60
N LEU A 180 11.14 -27.24 5.37
CA LEU A 180 12.35 -27.54 6.12
C LEU A 180 12.09 -27.83 7.61
N LEU A 181 10.86 -27.60 8.07
CA LEU A 181 10.42 -27.85 9.46
C LEU A 181 9.80 -29.24 9.59
#